data_AF-A0A842UJQ0-F1
#
_entry.id   AF-A0A842UJQ0-F1
#
_cell.length_a   1.000
_cell.length_b   1.000
_cell.length_c   1.000
_cell.angle_alpha   90.00
_cell.angle_beta   90.00
_cell.angle_gamma   90.00
#
_symmetry.space_group_name_H-M   'P 1'
#
loop_
_entity.id
_entity.type
_entity.pdbx_description
1 polymer ?
#
loop_
_entity_poly.entity_id
_entity_poly.type
_entity_poly.pdbx_seq_one_letter_code
_entity_poly.pdbx_strand_id
1 'polypeptide(L)'
;MWEKIQMPTYDYSCPACGHTEEKFHSIKVDPIFACPVCEKNDSHVVMQRLISASIGGFVLGSTPSMAWKEKRLREKKNASLELKQLERYGSGQSLKPNVGGMEVDSWSDAAKVAREAGMSSDSYQPHIEKEKHTSKESGIDDRKWKQAKDKRDKS
;
A
#
# COMPACT_ATOMS: atom_id res chain seq x y z
N MET A 1 -44.08 -16.59 8.51
CA MET A 1 -42.99 -16.55 7.51
C MET A 1 -41.78 -17.17 8.19
N TRP A 2 -41.59 -18.49 8.04
CA TRP A 2 -40.52 -19.21 8.73
C TRP A 2 -39.31 -19.23 7.80
N GLU A 3 -38.30 -18.48 8.17
CA GLU A 3 -37.02 -18.47 7.48
C GLU A 3 -36.37 -19.84 7.72
N LYS A 4 -36.16 -20.62 6.65
CA LYS A 4 -35.30 -21.81 6.69
C LYS A 4 -33.88 -21.33 6.96
N ILE A 5 -33.57 -21.06 8.23
CA ILE A 5 -32.21 -20.93 8.69
C ILE A 5 -31.64 -22.34 8.57
N GLN A 6 -30.81 -22.59 7.56
CA GLN A 6 -29.87 -23.70 7.60
C GLN A 6 -29.08 -23.49 8.89
N MET A 7 -29.43 -24.23 9.95
CA MET A 7 -28.79 -24.18 11.25
C MET A 7 -27.72 -25.27 11.23
N PRO A 8 -26.48 -24.96 10.82
CA PRO A 8 -25.39 -25.90 10.98
C PRO A 8 -25.22 -26.23 12.47
N THR A 9 -24.92 -27.49 12.73
CA THR A 9 -24.45 -27.94 14.03
C THR A 9 -22.98 -27.52 14.15
N TYR A 10 -22.62 -26.92 15.28
CA TYR A 10 -21.23 -26.61 15.60
C TYR A 10 -20.82 -27.27 16.90
N ASP A 11 -19.54 -27.66 16.93
CA ASP A 11 -18.90 -28.20 18.11
C ASP A 11 -18.48 -27.04 19.01
N TYR A 12 -18.70 -27.18 20.31
CA TYR A 12 -18.25 -26.25 21.33
C TYR A 12 -17.36 -26.98 22.33
N SER A 13 -16.30 -26.33 22.82
CA SER A 13 -15.40 -26.83 23.84
C SER A 13 -15.35 -25.89 25.03
N CYS A 14 -15.43 -26.46 26.23
CA CYS A 14 -15.19 -25.72 27.46
C CYS A 14 -13.69 -25.62 27.74
N PRO A 15 -13.11 -24.41 27.87
CA PRO A 15 -11.69 -24.24 28.14
C PRO A 15 -11.26 -24.72 29.54
N ALA A 16 -12.19 -24.85 30.49
CA ALA A 16 -11.86 -25.22 31.88
C ALA A 16 -11.87 -26.74 32.12
N CYS A 17 -12.87 -27.45 31.60
CA CYS A 17 -13.03 -28.90 31.83
C CYS A 17 -12.80 -29.75 30.58
N GLY A 18 -12.64 -29.14 29.40
CA GLY A 18 -12.42 -29.85 28.14
C GLY A 18 -13.67 -30.53 27.56
N HIS A 19 -14.84 -30.39 28.19
CA HIS A 19 -16.08 -30.99 27.69
C HIS A 19 -16.46 -30.42 26.32
N THR A 20 -16.79 -31.30 25.37
CA THR A 20 -17.25 -30.95 24.02
C THR A 20 -18.72 -31.28 23.82
N GLU A 21 -19.49 -30.36 23.24
CA GLU A 21 -20.90 -30.56 22.91
C GLU A 21 -21.22 -30.06 21.49
N GLU A 22 -22.17 -30.73 20.84
CA GLU A 22 -22.70 -30.34 19.53
C GLU A 22 -24.00 -29.53 19.72
N LYS A 23 -24.07 -28.31 19.16
CA LYS A 23 -25.27 -27.47 19.23
C LYS A 23 -25.64 -26.86 17.89
N PHE A 24 -26.95 -26.81 17.63
CA PHE A 24 -27.52 -26.06 16.51
C PHE A 24 -27.44 -24.57 16.81
N HIS A 25 -26.50 -23.87 16.17
CA HIS A 25 -26.32 -22.43 16.39
C HIS A 25 -26.08 -21.69 15.09
N SER A 26 -26.65 -20.49 14.96
CA SER A 26 -26.40 -19.64 13.78
C SER A 26 -25.02 -19.01 13.87
N ILE A 27 -24.30 -18.95 12.75
CA ILE A 27 -22.97 -18.32 12.72
C ILE A 27 -22.99 -16.82 13.01
N LYS A 28 -24.13 -16.14 12.78
CA LYS A 28 -24.28 -14.70 12.95
C LYS A 28 -24.56 -14.28 14.40
N VAL A 29 -24.87 -15.23 15.28
CA VAL A 29 -25.30 -14.96 16.67
C VAL A 29 -24.13 -15.24 17.60
N ASP A 30 -23.90 -14.34 18.55
CA ASP A 30 -22.86 -14.53 19.56
C ASP A 30 -23.15 -15.77 20.43
N PRO A 31 -22.15 -16.63 20.68
CA PRO A 31 -22.36 -17.83 21.48
C PRO A 31 -22.37 -17.49 22.97
N ILE A 32 -23.54 -17.54 23.60
CA ILE A 32 -23.74 -17.29 25.05
C ILE A 32 -24.00 -18.63 25.79
N PHE A 33 -23.35 -19.71 25.37
CA PHE A 33 -23.58 -21.04 25.98
C PHE A 33 -22.64 -21.28 27.17
N ALA A 34 -23.21 -21.55 28.34
CA ALA A 34 -22.46 -21.96 29.53
C ALA A 34 -22.21 -23.48 29.53
N CYS A 35 -21.09 -23.89 30.11
CA CYS A 35 -20.73 -25.31 30.20
C CYS A 35 -21.55 -26.04 31.28
N PRO A 36 -22.29 -27.11 30.94
CA PRO A 36 -23.15 -27.84 31.90
C PRO A 36 -22.37 -28.63 32.96
N VAL A 37 -21.07 -28.86 32.75
CA VAL A 37 -20.19 -29.52 33.72
C VAL A 37 -19.64 -28.52 34.72
N CYS A 38 -19.20 -27.35 34.25
CA CYS A 38 -18.64 -26.30 35.10
C CYS A 38 -19.72 -25.59 35.93
N GLU A 39 -20.94 -25.47 35.37
CA GLU A 39 -22.09 -24.89 36.06
C GLU A 39 -22.48 -25.69 37.32
N LYS A 40 -22.29 -27.02 37.31
CA LYS A 40 -22.51 -27.86 38.50
C LYS A 40 -21.48 -27.67 39.61
N ASN A 41 -20.36 -27.00 39.29
CA ASN A 41 -19.26 -26.71 40.20
C ASN A 41 -19.20 -25.21 40.56
N ASP A 42 -20.31 -24.46 40.45
CA ASP A 42 -20.41 -23.01 40.65
C ASP A 42 -19.47 -22.16 39.76
N SER A 43 -19.02 -22.72 38.64
CA SER A 43 -18.14 -22.04 37.69
C SER A 43 -18.87 -21.77 36.37
N HIS A 44 -19.28 -20.52 36.15
CA HIS A 44 -19.92 -20.09 34.91
C HIS A 44 -18.87 -19.85 33.81
N VAL A 45 -18.49 -20.93 33.11
CA VAL A 45 -17.53 -20.86 31.99
C VAL A 45 -18.29 -20.89 30.67
N VAL A 46 -18.09 -19.86 29.85
CA VAL A 46 -18.66 -19.77 28.49
C VAL A 46 -17.89 -20.72 27.56
N MET A 47 -18.62 -21.54 26.82
CA MET A 47 -18.03 -22.49 25.87
C MET A 47 -17.59 -21.78 24.60
N GLN A 48 -16.42 -22.17 24.10
CA GLN A 48 -15.85 -21.63 22.88
C GLN A 48 -16.19 -22.53 21.70
N ARG A 49 -16.57 -21.91 20.59
CA ARG A 49 -16.90 -22.66 19.38
C ARG A 49 -15.62 -23.22 18.74
N LEU A 50 -15.58 -24.53 18.53
CA LEU A 50 -14.54 -25.23 17.79
C LEU A 50 -14.79 -25.02 16.29
N ILE A 51 -14.19 -23.98 15.75
CA ILE A 51 -14.06 -23.84 14.30
C ILE A 51 -12.74 -24.53 13.93
N SER A 52 -12.81 -25.81 13.61
CA SER A 52 -11.64 -26.54 13.15
C SER A 52 -11.14 -25.88 11.85
N ALA A 53 -9.87 -25.50 11.83
CA ALA A 53 -9.20 -24.94 10.64
C ALA A 53 -9.21 -25.90 9.42
N SER A 54 -9.71 -27.12 9.61
CA SER A 54 -9.81 -28.19 8.63
C SER A 54 -11.10 -28.20 7.80
N ILE A 55 -12.18 -27.49 8.17
CA ILE A 55 -13.48 -27.57 7.46
C ILE A 55 -13.63 -26.52 6.33
N GLY A 56 -12.63 -25.69 6.07
CA GLY A 56 -12.73 -24.79 4.92
C GLY A 56 -11.58 -23.81 4.78
N GLY A 57 -10.49 -24.27 4.19
CA GLY A 57 -9.67 -23.44 3.31
C GLY A 57 -9.20 -22.09 3.84
N PHE A 58 -8.85 -21.96 5.12
CA PHE A 58 -7.98 -20.87 5.56
C PHE A 58 -6.57 -21.13 5.02
N VAL A 59 -6.37 -20.84 3.73
CA VAL A 59 -5.03 -20.79 3.15
C VAL A 59 -4.40 -19.50 3.65
N LEU A 60 -3.60 -19.58 4.72
CA LEU A 60 -2.73 -18.51 5.20
C LEU A 60 -1.57 -18.18 4.22
N GLY A 61 -1.76 -18.49 2.94
CA GLY A 61 -0.84 -18.25 1.85
C GLY A 61 -1.65 -17.94 0.59
N SER A 62 -1.31 -16.84 -0.09
CA SER A 62 -1.92 -16.56 -1.39
C SER A 62 -1.68 -17.73 -2.32
N THR A 63 -2.74 -18.26 -2.94
CA THR A 63 -2.54 -19.21 -4.03
C THR A 63 -1.71 -18.52 -5.12
N PRO A 64 -0.92 -19.26 -5.92
CA PRO A 64 -0.11 -18.65 -6.97
C PRO A 64 -0.93 -17.69 -7.84
N SER A 65 -2.14 -18.10 -8.26
CA SER A 65 -3.08 -17.29 -9.04
C SER A 65 -3.49 -15.98 -8.36
N MET A 66 -3.72 -16.00 -7.05
CA MET A 66 -4.03 -14.79 -6.27
C MET A 66 -2.81 -13.88 -6.14
N ALA A 67 -1.62 -14.44 -5.95
CA ALA A 67 -0.37 -13.67 -5.92
C ALA A 67 -0.10 -12.93 -7.25
N TRP A 68 -0.33 -13.59 -8.39
CA TRP A 68 -0.24 -12.96 -9.72
C TRP A 68 -1.24 -11.80 -9.88
N LYS A 69 -2.49 -11.98 -9.41
CA LYS A 69 -3.53 -10.94 -9.45
C LYS A 69 -3.16 -9.74 -8.57
N GLU A 70 -2.69 -10.01 -7.36
CA GLU A 70 -2.26 -8.99 -6.40
C GLU A 70 -1.05 -8.21 -6.91
N LYS A 71 -0.05 -8.90 -7.48
CA LYS A 71 1.12 -8.27 -8.11
C LYS A 71 0.71 -7.28 -9.20
N ARG A 72 -0.17 -7.70 -10.12
CA ARG A 72 -0.68 -6.83 -11.20
C ARG A 72 -1.44 -5.62 -10.66
N LEU A 73 -2.29 -5.82 -9.65
CA LEU A 73 -3.02 -4.73 -8.99
C LEU A 73 -2.04 -3.73 -8.34
N ARG A 74 -1.00 -4.25 -7.68
CA ARG A 74 0.05 -3.44 -7.05
C ARG A 74 0.84 -2.63 -8.07
N GLU A 75 1.22 -3.23 -9.20
CA GLU A 75 1.92 -2.55 -10.29
C GLU A 75 1.09 -1.39 -10.86
N LYS A 76 -0.19 -1.62 -11.16
CA LYS A 76 -1.13 -0.56 -11.58
C LYS A 76 -1.22 0.57 -10.56
N LYS A 77 -1.38 0.22 -9.29
CA LYS A 77 -1.48 1.19 -8.20
C LYS A 77 -0.17 1.99 -8.08
N ASN A 78 0.98 1.33 -8.12
CA ASN A 78 2.29 1.97 -8.04
C ASN A 78 2.52 2.93 -9.21
N ALA A 79 2.19 2.54 -10.44
CA ALA A 79 2.30 3.41 -11.61
C ALA A 79 1.41 4.66 -11.49
N SER A 80 0.18 4.49 -10.96
CA SER A 80 -0.71 5.63 -10.69
C SER A 80 -0.19 6.55 -9.58
N LEU A 81 0.49 6.01 -8.57
CA LEU A 81 1.07 6.77 -7.47
C LEU A 81 2.32 7.53 -7.90
N GLU A 82 3.16 6.94 -8.76
CA GLU A 82 4.37 7.58 -9.31
C GLU A 82 4.01 8.89 -10.05
N LEU A 83 2.99 8.87 -10.90
CA LEU A 83 2.49 10.09 -11.57
C LEU A 83 1.97 11.13 -10.59
N LYS A 84 1.13 10.72 -9.64
CA LYS A 84 0.59 11.64 -8.62
C LYS A 84 1.68 12.26 -7.75
N GLN A 85 2.74 11.52 -7.47
CA GLN A 85 3.90 12.03 -6.73
C GLN A 85 4.66 13.07 -7.54
N LEU A 86 4.90 12.81 -8.83
CA LEU A 86 5.53 13.78 -9.73
C LEU A 86 4.69 15.05 -9.88
N GLU A 87 3.38 14.92 -10.02
CA GLU A 87 2.47 16.07 -10.13
C GLU A 87 2.39 16.88 -8.82
N ARG A 88 2.42 16.22 -7.66
CA ARG A 88 2.29 16.89 -6.36
C ARG A 88 3.60 17.50 -5.87
N TYR A 89 4.71 16.77 -6.01
CA TYR A 89 5.98 17.14 -5.40
C TYR A 89 7.06 17.54 -6.43
N GLY A 90 6.75 17.46 -7.72
CA GLY A 90 7.69 17.81 -8.78
C GLY A 90 8.86 16.83 -8.89
N SER A 91 9.95 17.30 -9.50
CA SER A 91 11.16 16.51 -9.76
C SER A 91 12.20 16.53 -8.62
N GLY A 92 11.86 17.11 -7.46
CA GLY A 92 12.71 17.30 -6.29
C GLY A 92 13.16 18.74 -6.07
N GLN A 93 14.02 18.98 -5.08
CA GLN A 93 14.59 20.30 -4.83
C GLN A 93 15.56 20.69 -5.97
N SER A 94 15.38 21.89 -6.53
CA SER A 94 16.31 22.46 -7.51
C SER A 94 17.43 23.20 -6.80
N LEU A 95 18.65 23.02 -7.29
CA LEU A 95 19.79 23.82 -6.88
C LEU A 95 19.71 25.16 -7.63
N LYS A 96 19.79 26.27 -6.90
CA LYS A 96 19.88 27.59 -7.53
C LYS A 96 21.29 27.82 -8.07
N PRO A 97 21.46 28.27 -9.32
CA PRO A 97 22.78 28.55 -9.86
C PRO A 97 23.41 29.76 -9.16
N ASN A 98 24.69 29.63 -8.83
CA ASN A 98 25.50 30.70 -8.25
C ASN A 98 26.88 30.69 -8.92
N VAL A 99 27.33 31.86 -9.34
CA VAL A 99 28.67 32.07 -9.88
C VAL A 99 29.36 33.15 -9.05
N GLY A 100 30.36 32.77 -8.26
CA GLY A 100 31.20 33.73 -7.54
C GLY A 100 30.46 34.64 -6.54
N GLY A 101 29.31 34.21 -6.01
CA GLY A 101 28.49 35.00 -5.08
C GLY A 101 27.33 35.76 -5.75
N MET A 102 27.21 35.69 -7.08
CA MET A 102 26.07 36.22 -7.83
C MET A 102 25.08 35.09 -8.13
N GLU A 103 23.87 35.18 -7.57
CA GLU A 103 22.77 34.28 -7.87
C GLU A 103 22.11 34.65 -9.20
N VAL A 104 21.73 33.65 -9.99
CA VAL A 104 21.07 33.83 -11.28
C VAL A 104 19.89 32.87 -11.42
N ASP A 105 18.92 33.21 -12.27
CA ASP A 105 17.66 32.46 -12.40
C ASP A 105 17.75 31.21 -13.29
N SER A 106 18.76 31.13 -14.16
CA SER A 106 18.97 30.02 -15.11
C SER A 106 20.40 29.51 -15.08
N TRP A 107 20.58 28.19 -15.26
CA TRP A 107 21.90 27.58 -15.40
C TRP A 107 22.56 27.98 -16.72
N SER A 108 21.76 28.30 -17.74
CA SER A 108 22.28 28.80 -19.01
C SER A 108 22.91 30.18 -18.87
N ASP A 109 22.33 31.04 -18.02
CA ASP A 109 22.85 32.36 -17.73
C ASP A 109 24.04 32.28 -16.77
N ALA A 110 24.00 31.37 -15.79
CA ALA A 110 25.16 31.05 -14.95
C ALA A 110 26.40 30.70 -15.79
N ALA A 111 26.21 29.90 -16.83
CA ALA A 111 27.30 29.55 -17.73
C ALA A 111 27.82 30.72 -18.57
N LYS A 112 27.01 31.73 -18.87
CA LYS A 112 27.48 32.96 -19.55
C LYS A 112 28.28 33.82 -18.58
N VAL A 113 27.74 34.08 -17.39
CA VAL A 113 28.39 34.88 -16.34
C VAL A 113 29.74 34.26 -15.95
N ALA A 114 29.81 32.93 -15.83
CA ALA A 114 31.06 32.26 -15.54
C ALA A 114 32.11 32.45 -16.64
N ARG A 115 31.72 32.37 -17.92
CA ARG A 115 32.65 32.63 -19.04
C ARG A 115 33.13 34.07 -19.05
N GLU A 116 32.26 35.03 -18.79
CA GLU A 116 32.60 36.44 -18.68
C GLU A 116 33.57 36.71 -17.52
N ALA A 117 33.38 36.01 -16.40
CA ALA A 117 34.27 36.05 -15.24
C ALA A 117 35.58 35.25 -15.43
N GLY A 118 35.82 34.63 -16.59
CA GLY A 118 37.00 33.80 -16.86
C GLY A 118 37.01 32.46 -16.12
N MET A 119 35.86 31.99 -15.64
CA MET A 119 35.67 30.72 -14.93
C MET A 119 35.22 29.60 -15.88
N SER A 120 35.53 28.34 -15.55
CA SER A 120 35.13 27.18 -16.34
C SER A 120 33.62 26.93 -16.28
N SER A 121 32.98 26.76 -17.44
CA SER A 121 31.51 26.53 -17.53
C SER A 121 31.09 25.06 -17.58
N ASP A 122 32.04 24.13 -17.66
CA ASP A 122 31.76 22.72 -18.02
C ASP A 122 30.92 22.00 -16.97
N SER A 123 31.13 22.34 -15.69
CA SER A 123 30.34 21.82 -14.57
C SER A 123 28.84 22.14 -14.68
N TYR A 124 28.45 23.16 -15.44
CA TYR A 124 27.05 23.58 -15.56
C TYR A 124 26.29 22.87 -16.69
N GLN A 125 26.99 22.25 -17.65
CA GLN A 125 26.34 21.55 -18.77
C GLN A 125 25.24 20.54 -18.35
N PRO A 126 25.45 19.63 -17.38
CA PRO A 126 24.40 18.69 -16.98
C PRO A 126 23.17 19.40 -16.40
N HIS A 127 23.36 20.54 -15.73
CA HIS A 127 22.26 21.32 -15.18
C HIS A 127 21.48 22.06 -16.27
N ILE A 128 22.18 22.60 -17.27
CA ILE A 128 21.56 23.24 -18.45
C ILE A 128 20.72 22.22 -19.22
N GLU A 129 21.25 21.00 -19.44
CA GLU A 129 20.51 19.93 -20.09
C GLU A 129 19.26 19.53 -19.31
N LYS A 130 19.37 19.39 -17.99
CA LYS A 130 18.23 19.11 -17.12
C LYS A 130 17.18 20.23 -17.16
N GLU A 131 17.62 21.49 -17.15
CA GLU A 131 16.74 22.67 -17.23
C GLU A 131 15.93 22.68 -18.53
N LYS A 132 16.53 22.30 -19.68
CA LYS A 132 15.83 22.20 -20.98
C LYS A 132 14.65 21.23 -20.99
N HIS A 133 14.66 20.24 -20.10
CA HIS A 133 13.62 19.21 -20.00
C HIS A 133 12.70 19.40 -18.80
N THR A 134 12.95 20.42 -17.99
CA THR A 134 12.15 20.73 -16.82
C THR A 134 11.20 21.87 -17.17
N SER A 135 9.90 21.67 -16.97
CA SER A 135 8.92 22.74 -17.14
C SER A 135 9.18 23.87 -16.15
N LYS A 136 9.18 25.12 -16.63
CA LYS A 136 9.35 26.32 -15.79
C LYS A 136 8.14 26.58 -14.88
N GLU A 137 6.95 26.16 -15.30
CA GLU A 137 5.70 26.37 -14.55
C GLU A 137 5.51 25.33 -13.47
N SER A 138 5.68 24.04 -13.82
CA SER A 138 5.39 22.94 -12.90
C SER A 138 6.63 22.38 -12.19
N GLY A 139 7.85 22.72 -12.64
CA GLY A 139 9.10 22.15 -12.09
C GLY A 139 9.26 20.65 -12.33
N ILE A 140 8.43 20.07 -13.21
CA ILE A 140 8.42 18.65 -13.54
C ILE A 140 9.32 18.41 -14.74
N ASP A 141 10.13 17.35 -14.66
CA ASP A 141 10.91 16.85 -15.79
C ASP A 141 9.98 16.10 -16.75
N ASP A 142 9.83 16.64 -17.97
CA ASP A 142 8.94 16.11 -19.00
C ASP A 142 9.26 14.66 -19.38
N ARG A 143 10.55 14.28 -19.33
CA ARG A 143 10.97 12.90 -19.65
C ARG A 143 10.47 11.95 -18.58
N LYS A 144 10.64 12.32 -17.30
CA LYS A 144 10.16 11.51 -16.17
C LYS A 144 8.64 11.39 -16.16
N TRP A 145 7.94 12.50 -16.43
CA TRP A 145 6.48 12.48 -16.51
C TRP A 145 5.99 11.58 -17.65
N LYS A 146 6.57 11.70 -18.85
CA LYS A 146 6.23 10.82 -19.98
C LYS A 146 6.50 9.34 -19.67
N GLN A 147 7.64 9.02 -19.08
CA GLN A 147 7.97 7.65 -18.68
C GLN A 147 6.97 7.10 -17.65
N ALA A 148 6.61 7.90 -16.63
CA ALA A 148 5.63 7.50 -15.63
C ALA A 148 4.23 7.32 -16.24
N LYS A 149 3.87 8.15 -17.22
CA LYS A 149 2.62 8.07 -17.97
C LYS A 149 2.56 6.79 -18.80
N ASP A 150 3.61 6.50 -19.56
CA ASP A 150 3.72 5.28 -20.34
C ASP A 150 3.68 4.01 -19.46
N LYS A 151 4.31 4.04 -18.27
CA LYS A 151 4.23 2.93 -17.31
C LYS A 151 2.80 2.70 -16.84
N ARG A 152 2.06 3.76 -16.51
CA ARG A 152 0.65 3.67 -16.10
C ARG A 152 -0.24 3.15 -17.22
N ASP A 153 -0.03 3.62 -18.44
CA ASP A 153 -0.87 3.24 -19.58
C ASP A 153 -0.59 1.79 -20.03
N LYS A 154 0.62 1.26 -19.76
CA LYS A 154 1.00 -0.14 -20.02
C LYS A 154 0.66 -1.11 -18.88
N SER A 155 0.42 -0.63 -17.66
CA SER A 155 0.11 -1.47 -16.48
C SER A 155 -1.35 -1.91 -16.44
#